data_AF-A0A920F3J0-F1
#
_entry.id   AF-A0A920F3J0-F1
#
_cell.length_a   1.000
_cell.length_b   1.000
_cell.length_c   1.000
_cell.angle_alpha   90.00
_cell.angle_beta   90.00
_cell.angle_gamma   90.00
#
_symmetry.space_group_name_H-M   'P 1'
#
loop_
_entity.id
_entity.type
_entity.pdbx_description
1 polymer ?
#
loop_
_entity_poly.entity_id
_entity_poly.type
_entity_poly.pdbx_seq_one_letter_code
_entity_poly.pdbx_strand_id
1 'polypeptide(L)' 'MSLAGSGATYAGSLNDTNNGWTREAVIAGALYGNNTPVESGGRISVGLSKSGSLGTSGANDFYMAEGIYLID' A
#
# COMPACT_ATOMS: atom_id res chain seq x y z
N MET A 1 -9.33 22.59 -13.56
CA MET A 1 -8.42 22.26 -12.45
C MET A 1 -7.29 21.44 -13.03
N SER A 2 -6.07 21.98 -13.04
CA SER A 2 -4.89 21.31 -13.60
C SER A 2 -4.01 20.89 -12.42
N LEU A 3 -3.87 19.58 -12.19
CA LEU A 3 -2.84 19.06 -11.28
C LEU A 3 -1.48 19.25 -11.96
N ALA A 4 -0.92 20.46 -11.92
CA ALA A 4 0.48 20.68 -12.26
C ALA A 4 1.32 20.35 -11.02
N GLY A 5 2.10 19.27 -11.09
CA GLY A 5 2.91 18.78 -9.98
C GLY A 5 4.41 18.98 -10.21
N SER A 6 5.17 19.03 -9.13
CA SER A 6 6.64 18.93 -9.16
C SER A 6 7.12 17.61 -9.79
N GLY A 7 6.23 16.61 -9.86
CA GLY A 7 6.48 15.29 -10.44
C GLY A 7 7.25 14.35 -9.51
N ALA A 8 7.53 14.78 -8.27
CA ALA A 8 8.21 13.94 -7.29
C ALA A 8 7.32 12.76 -6.87
N THR A 9 7.82 11.55 -7.09
CA THR A 9 7.15 10.30 -6.70
C THR A 9 7.76 9.72 -5.43
N TYR A 10 6.97 9.01 -4.64
CA TYR A 10 7.45 8.18 -3.55
C TYR A 10 6.86 6.78 -3.64
N ALA A 11 7.59 5.82 -3.11
CA ALA A 11 7.14 4.44 -2.96
C ALA A 11 7.72 3.85 -1.68
N GLY A 12 7.00 2.90 -1.11
CA GLY A 12 7.43 2.16 0.06
C GLY A 12 6.74 0.81 0.10
N SER A 13 7.44 -0.17 0.66
CA SER A 13 6.87 -1.50 0.87
C SER A 13 7.34 -2.10 2.18
N LEU A 14 6.45 -2.85 2.81
CA LEU A 14 6.71 -3.73 3.94
C LEU A 14 6.39 -5.16 3.49
N ASN A 15 7.27 -6.09 3.82
CA ASN A 15 6.98 -7.52 3.80
C ASN A 15 7.63 -8.15 5.04
N ASP A 16 6.83 -8.72 5.93
CA ASP A 16 7.31 -9.41 7.13
C ASP A 16 6.44 -10.63 7.46
N THR A 17 7.03 -11.61 8.13
CA THR A 17 6.31 -12.79 8.62
C THR A 17 6.41 -12.91 10.14
N ASN A 18 5.26 -12.99 10.81
CA ASN A 18 5.16 -13.17 12.26
C ASN A 18 4.07 -14.19 12.60
N ASN A 19 4.39 -15.17 13.45
CA ASN A 19 3.47 -16.22 13.88
C ASN A 19 2.77 -16.97 12.70
N GLY A 20 3.54 -17.19 11.62
CA GLY A 20 3.07 -17.83 10.39
C GLY A 20 2.18 -16.96 9.50
N TRP A 21 1.95 -15.69 9.85
CA TRP A 21 1.26 -14.73 9.00
C TRP A 21 2.26 -13.83 8.27
N THR A 22 2.20 -13.84 6.94
CA THR A 22 2.89 -12.90 6.06
C THR A 22 2.06 -11.64 5.91
N ARG A 23 2.68 -10.49 6.14
CA ARG A 23 2.08 -9.16 6.13
C ARG A 23 2.76 -8.33 5.08
N GLU A 24 1.98 -7.83 4.14
CA GLU A 24 2.46 -7.04 3.03
C GLU A 24 1.76 -5.69 3.04
N ALA A 25 2.51 -4.61 2.79
CA ALA A 25 1.94 -3.31 2.53
C ALA A 25 2.77 -2.64 1.44
N VAL A 26 2.11 -2.02 0.47
CA VAL A 26 2.75 -1.26 -0.60
C VAL A 26 2.05 0.07 -0.74
N ILE A 27 2.81 1.15 -0.82
CA ILE A 27 2.32 2.48 -1.14
C ILE A 27 3.12 3.04 -2.30
N ALA A 28 2.46 3.72 -3.21
CA ALA A 28 3.11 4.48 -4.28
C ALA A 28 2.26 5.70 -4.62
N GLY A 29 2.89 6.86 -4.77
CA GLY A 29 2.19 8.10 -5.06
C GLY A 29 3.08 9.20 -5.59
N ALA A 30 2.47 10.36 -5.79
CA ALA A 30 3.10 11.55 -6.32
C ALA A 30 2.65 12.79 -5.56
N LEU A 31 3.52 13.79 -5.56
CA LEU A 31 3.27 15.12 -5.00
C LEU A 31 2.88 16.08 -6.12
N TYR A 32 1.82 16.85 -5.88
CA TYR A 32 1.30 17.87 -6.80
C TYR A 32 1.39 19.27 -6.18
N GLY A 33 1.46 20.30 -7.03
CA GLY A 33 1.89 21.65 -6.66
C GLY A 33 3.20 22.03 -7.33
N ASN A 34 3.52 23.33 -7.32
CA ASN A 34 4.73 23.87 -7.96
C ASN A 34 5.99 23.59 -7.12
N ASN A 35 6.71 24.62 -6.68
CA ASN A 35 7.93 24.48 -5.88
C ASN A 35 7.70 23.90 -4.47
N THR A 36 6.45 23.95 -3.99
CA THR A 36 6.02 23.37 -2.73
C THR A 36 4.83 22.45 -3.01
N PRO A 37 4.89 21.16 -2.62
CA PRO A 37 3.73 20.27 -2.67
C PRO A 37 2.56 20.84 -1.88
N VAL A 38 1.38 20.84 -2.48
CA VAL A 38 0.11 21.21 -1.83
C VAL A 38 -0.87 20.04 -1.82
N GLU A 39 -0.67 19.05 -2.69
CA GLU A 39 -1.54 17.88 -2.79
C GLU A 39 -0.69 16.61 -2.93
N SER A 40 -1.23 15.48 -2.48
CA SER A 40 -0.62 14.16 -2.62
C SER A 40 -1.67 13.14 -3.02
N GLY A 41 -1.34 12.29 -3.99
CA GLY A 41 -2.24 11.24 -4.45
C GLY A 41 -1.50 9.98 -4.83
N GLY A 42 -2.17 8.85 -4.70
CA GLY A 42 -1.53 7.56 -4.97
C GLY A 42 -2.41 6.37 -4.72
N ARG A 43 -1.76 5.21 -4.62
CA ARG A 43 -2.36 3.92 -4.30
C ARG A 43 -1.72 3.32 -3.06
N ILE A 44 -2.51 2.54 -2.34
CA ILE A 44 -2.08 1.70 -1.23
C ILE A 44 -2.69 0.31 -1.41
N SER A 45 -1.90 -0.73 -1.15
CA SER A 45 -2.37 -2.10 -1.04
C SER A 45 -1.83 -2.70 0.25
N VAL A 46 -2.66 -3.45 0.97
CA VAL A 46 -2.27 -4.21 2.15
C VAL A 46 -2.75 -5.64 2.02
N GLY A 47 -1.93 -6.57 2.49
CA GLY A 47 -2.16 -7.99 2.43
C GLY A 47 -1.79 -8.68 3.73
N LEU A 48 -2.62 -9.63 4.12
CA LEU A 48 -2.37 -10.55 5.22
C LEU A 48 -2.67 -11.95 4.71
N SER A 49 -1.66 -12.81 4.71
CA SER A 49 -1.81 -14.20 4.28
C SER A 49 -1.14 -15.15 5.24
N LYS A 50 -1.63 -16.38 5.31
CA LYS A 50 -1.01 -17.46 6.06
C LYS A 50 -1.06 -18.72 5.24
N SER A 51 0.08 -19.30 4.93
CA SER A 51 0.17 -20.60 4.28
C SER A 51 0.33 -21.71 5.33
N GLY A 52 -0.22 -22.90 5.06
CA GLY A 52 0.00 -24.05 5.93
C GLY A 52 -0.67 -25.33 5.44
N SER A 53 -0.42 -26.42 6.16
CA SER A 53 -1.02 -27.72 5.87
C SER A 53 -2.55 -27.70 5.97
N LEU A 54 -3.21 -28.47 5.11
CA LEU A 54 -4.66 -28.68 5.15
C LEU A 54 -5.12 -29.11 6.55
N GLY A 55 -6.25 -28.55 7.01
CA GLY A 55 -6.83 -28.85 8.33
C GLY A 55 -6.27 -28.03 9.50
N THR A 56 -5.29 -27.15 9.27
CA THR A 56 -4.83 -26.17 10.27
C THR A 56 -5.74 -24.93 10.22
N SER A 57 -6.22 -24.46 11.38
CA SER A 57 -7.05 -23.26 11.44
C SER A 57 -6.29 -22.03 10.93
N GLY A 58 -6.91 -21.27 10.03
CA GLY A 58 -6.33 -20.09 9.38
C GLY A 58 -5.20 -20.41 8.40
N ALA A 59 -5.00 -21.68 8.02
CA ALA A 59 -4.07 -22.04 6.96
C ALA A 59 -4.70 -21.82 5.59
N ASN A 60 -3.96 -21.14 4.74
CA ASN A 60 -4.34 -20.68 3.40
C ASN A 60 -5.46 -19.63 3.43
N ASP A 61 -5.46 -18.80 4.48
CA ASP A 61 -6.28 -17.60 4.57
C ASP A 61 -5.57 -16.44 3.87
N PHE A 62 -6.34 -15.63 3.14
CA PHE A 62 -5.87 -14.45 2.43
C PHE A 62 -6.84 -13.29 2.63
N TYR A 63 -6.34 -12.17 3.15
CA TYR A 63 -7.07 -10.92 3.30
C TYR A 63 -6.29 -9.83 2.57
N MET A 64 -6.98 -9.10 1.70
CA MET A 64 -6.38 -8.05 0.89
C MET A 64 -7.29 -6.83 0.89
N ALA A 65 -6.70 -5.64 0.90
CA ALA A 65 -7.41 -4.40 0.68
C ALA A 65 -6.55 -3.46 -0.16
N GLU A 66 -7.19 -2.78 -1.10
CA GLU A 66 -6.55 -1.81 -1.99
C GLU A 66 -7.33 -0.51 -1.98
N GLY A 67 -6.64 0.58 -2.21
CA GLY A 67 -7.24 1.90 -2.23
C GLY A 67 -6.44 2.89 -3.06
N ILE A 68 -7.15 3.90 -3.53
CA ILE A 68 -6.57 5.12 -4.08
C ILE A 68 -6.91 6.27 -3.13
N TYR A 69 -6.04 7.25 -3.05
CA TYR A 69 -6.27 8.43 -2.22
C TYR A 69 -5.83 9.70 -2.92
N LEU A 70 -6.43 10.80 -2.48
CA LEU A 70 -6.03 12.17 -2.74
C LEU A 70 -6.16 12.92 -1.42
N ILE A 71 -5.10 13.60 -1.01
CA ILE A 71 -4.99 14.37 0.21
C ILE A 71 -4.47 15.76 -0.17
N ASP A 72 -5.09 16.78 0.41
CA ASP A 72 -4.72 18.21 0.31
C ASP A 72 -4.19 18.65 1.69
#